data_AF-A0A967U916-F1
#
_entry.id   AF-A0A967U916-F1
#
_cell.length_a   1.000
_cell.length_b   1.000
_cell.length_c   1.000
_cell.angle_alpha   90.00
_cell.angle_beta   90.00
_cell.angle_gamma   90.00
#
_symmetry.space_group_name_H-M   'P 1'
#
loop_
_entity.id
_entity.type
_entity.pdbx_description
1 polymer ?
#
loop_
_entity_poly.entity_id
_entity_poly.type
_entity_poly.pdbx_seq_one_letter_code
_entity_poly.pdbx_strand_id
1 'polypeptide(L)'
;MVEFAKCNACHDGSGAGLAFHGNNRVNEAVSCAKCHNADATDIGRRPADPSETPDGKREESIDFKRIIHGIHTGEDLTQGLVLYGFVGPADFSSVGFVGNSANCLTCHRPGTYSTEDAAATLSSTIDTGSVVTDPSDDLNISRITSVCSSCHDDAVATQHMVQNGGSFMALDQNIHAVPEPAAGALTLAIWGALGALGVRHRRRR
;
A
#
# COMPACT_ATOMS: atom_id res chain seq x y z
N MET A 1 -7.76 5.53 -8.36
CA MET A 1 -8.51 6.69 -7.83
C MET A 1 -9.83 6.22 -7.24
N VAL A 2 -10.24 6.75 -6.10
CA VAL A 2 -11.46 6.31 -5.39
C VAL A 2 -12.60 7.34 -5.52
N GLU A 3 -13.81 6.92 -5.20
CA GLU A 3 -15.01 7.78 -5.14
C GLU A 3 -15.61 7.79 -3.74
N PHE A 4 -15.79 8.97 -3.16
CA PHE A 4 -16.31 9.08 -1.79
C PHE A 4 -17.73 8.51 -1.63
N ALA A 5 -18.57 8.65 -2.66
CA ALA A 5 -19.90 8.06 -2.67
C ALA A 5 -19.88 6.53 -2.49
N LYS A 6 -18.81 5.85 -2.94
CA LYS A 6 -18.64 4.42 -2.75
C LYS A 6 -18.29 4.05 -1.32
N CYS A 7 -17.54 4.90 -0.61
CA CYS A 7 -17.30 4.74 0.84
C CYS A 7 -18.63 4.78 1.61
N ASN A 8 -19.50 5.74 1.26
CA ASN A 8 -20.80 5.92 1.92
C ASN A 8 -21.79 4.77 1.67
N ALA A 9 -21.55 3.92 0.67
CA ALA A 9 -22.37 2.71 0.48
C ALA A 9 -22.35 1.77 1.70
N CYS A 10 -21.30 1.84 2.53
CA CYS A 10 -21.20 1.09 3.79
C CYS A 10 -21.13 2.00 5.02
N HIS A 11 -20.50 3.18 4.90
CA HIS A 11 -20.23 4.05 6.04
C HIS A 11 -21.30 5.11 6.33
N ASP A 12 -22.39 5.16 5.56
CA ASP A 12 -23.50 6.10 5.80
C ASP A 12 -24.60 5.53 6.71
N GLY A 13 -24.30 4.53 7.55
CA GLY A 13 -25.29 3.88 8.42
C GLY A 13 -26.02 4.83 9.37
N SER A 14 -25.45 6.00 9.67
CA SER A 14 -26.04 7.06 10.51
C SER A 14 -26.64 8.23 9.72
N GLY A 15 -26.58 8.22 8.38
CA GLY A 15 -27.02 9.32 7.51
C GLY A 15 -26.06 10.53 7.48
N ALA A 16 -24.89 10.42 8.11
CA ALA A 16 -23.87 11.47 8.17
C ALA A 16 -22.70 11.25 7.18
N GLY A 17 -22.69 10.12 6.47
CA GLY A 17 -21.56 9.64 5.69
C GLY A 17 -20.33 9.26 6.53
N LEU A 18 -19.27 8.83 5.86
CA LEU A 18 -17.99 8.58 6.50
C LEU A 18 -17.42 9.89 7.07
N ALA A 19 -17.24 9.94 8.38
CA ALA A 19 -16.73 11.10 9.08
C ALA A 19 -15.68 10.69 10.11
N PHE A 20 -14.48 11.27 10.00
CA PHE A 20 -13.40 11.09 10.98
C PHE A 20 -12.97 12.43 11.59
N HIS A 21 -12.26 12.34 12.71
CA HIS A 21 -11.67 13.48 13.41
C HIS A 21 -12.68 14.59 13.75
N GLY A 22 -13.81 14.22 14.38
CA GLY A 22 -14.82 15.17 14.88
C GLY A 22 -15.69 15.78 13.79
N ASN A 23 -15.97 15.05 12.71
CA ASN A 23 -16.82 15.47 11.59
C ASN A 23 -16.27 16.64 10.74
N ASN A 24 -14.96 16.89 10.80
CA ASN A 24 -14.33 17.98 10.05
C ASN A 24 -13.73 17.54 8.71
N ARG A 25 -13.70 16.22 8.43
CA ARG A 25 -13.17 15.65 7.18
C ARG A 25 -14.24 14.72 6.61
N VAL A 26 -14.99 15.25 5.65
CA VAL A 26 -16.16 14.62 5.04
C VAL A 26 -16.16 14.88 3.53
N ASN A 27 -16.87 14.05 2.78
CA ASN A 27 -17.31 14.27 1.40
C ASN A 27 -16.28 14.23 0.26
N GLU A 28 -14.97 14.09 0.54
CA GLU A 28 -13.97 13.93 -0.54
C GLU A 28 -12.72 13.16 -0.08
N ALA A 29 -12.34 12.10 -0.82
CA ALA A 29 -11.16 11.29 -0.51
C ALA A 29 -9.84 12.08 -0.58
N VAL A 30 -9.75 13.07 -1.48
CA VAL A 30 -8.58 13.94 -1.61
C VAL A 30 -8.33 14.73 -0.33
N SER A 31 -9.38 15.07 0.44
CA SER A 31 -9.21 15.77 1.72
C SER A 31 -8.50 14.90 2.76
N CYS A 32 -8.69 13.58 2.73
CA CYS A 32 -7.97 12.65 3.60
C CYS A 32 -6.49 12.56 3.19
N ALA A 33 -6.23 12.40 1.89
CA ALA A 33 -4.89 12.21 1.33
C ALA A 33 -3.93 13.41 1.52
N LYS A 34 -4.44 14.60 1.86
CA LYS A 34 -3.59 15.76 2.18
C LYS A 34 -2.72 15.52 3.40
N CYS A 35 -3.28 14.90 4.44
CA CYS A 35 -2.56 14.56 5.67
C CYS A 35 -2.07 13.12 5.66
N HIS A 36 -2.90 12.22 5.11
CA HIS A 36 -2.56 10.81 4.90
C HIS A 36 -1.82 10.67 3.57
N ASN A 37 -0.62 11.23 3.49
CA ASN A 37 0.21 11.21 2.29
C ASN A 37 1.37 10.21 2.44
N ALA A 38 2.15 10.07 1.37
CA ALA A 38 3.18 9.05 1.26
C ALA A 38 4.29 9.18 2.32
N ASP A 39 4.61 10.40 2.73
CA ASP A 39 5.70 10.69 3.68
C ASP A 39 5.22 10.67 5.14
N ALA A 40 3.93 10.45 5.37
CA ALA A 40 3.31 10.60 6.67
C ALA A 40 3.28 9.29 7.46
N THR A 41 3.76 9.33 8.71
CA THR A 41 3.64 8.26 9.70
C THR A 41 2.95 8.74 10.97
N ASP A 42 2.59 7.81 11.86
CA ASP A 42 1.99 8.12 13.16
C ASP A 42 3.03 8.46 14.27
N ILE A 43 4.32 8.60 13.92
CA ILE A 43 5.42 8.78 14.89
C ILE A 43 5.17 9.93 15.88
N GLY A 44 4.59 11.04 15.43
CA GLY A 44 4.29 12.20 16.28
C GLY A 44 3.10 12.00 17.24
N ARG A 45 2.44 10.84 17.20
CA ARG A 45 1.27 10.47 18.02
C ARG A 45 1.50 9.23 18.87
N ARG A 46 2.50 8.43 18.52
CA ARG A 46 2.85 7.15 19.15
C ARG A 46 3.86 7.32 20.28
N PRO A 47 3.86 6.47 21.32
CA PRO A 47 4.94 6.41 22.31
C PRO A 47 6.32 6.27 21.65
N ALA A 48 7.31 6.96 22.21
CA ALA A 48 8.66 6.93 21.65
C ALA A 48 9.37 5.57 21.88
N ASP A 49 9.01 4.85 22.94
CA ASP A 49 9.50 3.50 23.21
C ASP A 49 8.55 2.47 22.56
N PRO A 50 9.00 1.71 21.54
CA PRO A 50 8.17 0.70 20.89
C PRO A 50 7.67 -0.38 21.84
N SER A 51 8.36 -0.65 22.95
CA SER A 51 7.93 -1.63 23.95
C SER A 51 6.67 -1.19 24.72
N GLU A 52 6.32 0.08 24.66
CA GLU A 52 5.08 0.64 25.21
C GLU A 52 3.90 0.59 24.20
N THR A 53 4.15 0.11 22.98
CA THR A 53 3.13 0.01 21.92
C THR A 53 2.61 -1.43 21.77
N PRO A 54 1.31 -1.66 21.52
CA PRO A 54 0.75 -3.01 21.41
C PRO A 54 1.35 -3.85 20.27
N ASP A 55 1.80 -3.20 19.20
CA ASP A 55 2.36 -3.81 17.99
C ASP A 55 3.90 -3.80 17.98
N GLY A 56 4.55 -3.24 19.01
CA GLY A 56 6.00 -3.18 19.10
C GLY A 56 6.68 -2.30 18.05
N LYS A 57 5.92 -1.45 17.35
CA LYS A 57 6.41 -0.60 16.26
C LYS A 57 6.82 0.78 16.77
N ARG A 58 7.90 1.31 16.20
CA ARG A 58 8.32 2.71 16.41
C ARG A 58 7.35 3.69 15.76
N GLU A 59 6.86 3.35 14.57
CA GLU A 59 5.87 4.12 13.82
C GLU A 59 5.14 3.20 12.83
N GLU A 60 3.98 3.64 12.37
CA GLU A 60 3.23 3.04 11.27
C GLU A 60 2.94 4.09 10.20
N SER A 61 2.98 3.68 8.93
CA SER A 61 2.66 4.55 7.81
C SER A 61 1.18 4.93 7.85
N ILE A 62 0.89 6.22 7.78
CA ILE A 62 -0.49 6.73 7.69
C ILE A 62 -0.84 7.18 6.27
N ASP A 63 -0.09 6.73 5.26
CA ASP A 63 -0.42 6.95 3.85
C ASP A 63 -1.82 6.43 3.53
N PHE A 64 -2.64 7.27 2.89
CA PHE A 64 -4.04 6.99 2.59
C PHE A 64 -4.23 5.64 1.88
N LYS A 65 -3.35 5.30 0.93
CA LYS A 65 -3.47 4.03 0.21
C LYS A 65 -3.19 2.83 1.12
N ARG A 66 -2.30 2.98 2.10
CA ARG A 66 -1.95 1.93 3.06
C ARG A 66 -3.01 1.75 4.13
N ILE A 67 -3.45 2.84 4.76
CA ILE A 67 -4.44 2.75 5.83
C ILE A 67 -5.79 2.26 5.32
N ILE A 68 -6.25 2.70 4.13
CA ILE A 68 -7.55 2.26 3.63
C ILE A 68 -7.51 0.77 3.28
N HIS A 69 -6.47 0.29 2.61
CA HIS A 69 -6.36 -1.14 2.32
C HIS A 69 -6.12 -1.96 3.60
N GLY A 70 -5.25 -1.52 4.50
CA GLY A 70 -4.93 -2.21 5.74
C GLY A 70 -6.13 -2.31 6.68
N ILE A 71 -6.88 -1.23 6.89
CA ILE A 71 -8.09 -1.25 7.74
C ILE A 71 -9.14 -2.22 7.19
N HIS A 72 -9.32 -2.27 5.87
CA HIS A 72 -10.28 -3.17 5.24
C HIS A 72 -9.71 -4.58 4.99
N THR A 73 -8.44 -4.83 5.27
CA THR A 73 -7.90 -6.20 5.36
C THR A 73 -8.04 -6.69 6.80
N GLY A 74 -7.70 -5.83 7.76
CA GLY A 74 -8.03 -5.95 9.18
C GLY A 74 -7.68 -7.31 9.77
N GLU A 75 -8.69 -8.13 10.04
CA GLU A 75 -8.53 -9.47 10.63
C GLU A 75 -7.75 -10.47 9.75
N ASP A 76 -7.66 -10.21 8.45
CA ASP A 76 -6.88 -11.04 7.51
C ASP A 76 -5.39 -10.64 7.44
N LEU A 77 -4.99 -9.53 8.10
CA LEU A 77 -3.57 -9.15 8.19
C LEU A 77 -2.81 -10.11 9.11
N THR A 78 -1.63 -10.53 8.68
CA THR A 78 -0.75 -11.36 9.52
C THR A 78 -0.09 -10.58 10.65
N GLN A 79 0.13 -9.27 10.48
CA GLN A 79 0.79 -8.41 11.47
C GLN A 79 -0.16 -7.47 12.23
N GLY A 80 -1.45 -7.47 11.88
CA GLY A 80 -2.43 -6.50 12.41
C GLY A 80 -2.13 -5.05 11.99
N LEU A 81 -2.97 -4.13 12.46
CA LEU A 81 -2.83 -2.70 12.19
C LEU A 81 -3.25 -1.86 13.38
N VAL A 82 -2.29 -1.19 14.02
CA VAL A 82 -2.52 -0.22 15.09
C VAL A 82 -2.06 1.15 14.61
N LEU A 83 -2.96 2.13 14.66
CA LEU A 83 -2.69 3.51 14.25
C LEU A 83 -2.85 4.45 15.44
N TYR A 84 -1.90 5.37 15.64
CA TYR A 84 -2.00 6.39 16.68
C TYR A 84 -2.54 7.72 16.15
N GLY A 85 -3.60 8.21 16.80
CA GLY A 85 -4.20 9.52 16.55
C GLY A 85 -4.09 10.46 17.75
N PHE A 86 -4.71 11.64 17.65
CA PHE A 86 -4.75 12.62 18.75
C PHE A 86 -5.44 12.12 20.03
N VAL A 87 -6.26 11.08 19.91
CA VAL A 87 -7.04 10.50 21.01
C VAL A 87 -6.45 9.19 21.55
N GLY A 88 -5.26 8.80 21.08
CA GLY A 88 -4.60 7.54 21.44
C GLY A 88 -4.62 6.50 20.31
N PRO A 89 -4.28 5.23 20.63
CA PRO A 89 -4.25 4.15 19.66
C PRO A 89 -5.65 3.74 19.20
N ALA A 90 -5.74 3.34 17.93
CA ALA A 90 -6.87 2.62 17.35
C ALA A 90 -6.36 1.31 16.74
N ASP A 91 -6.87 0.19 17.22
CA ASP A 91 -6.54 -1.15 16.73
C ASP A 91 -7.60 -1.61 15.71
N PHE A 92 -7.16 -1.90 14.49
CA PHE A 92 -7.98 -2.36 13.38
C PHE A 92 -7.78 -3.85 13.08
N SER A 93 -7.00 -4.57 13.89
CA SER A 93 -6.63 -5.97 13.66
C SER A 93 -7.78 -6.96 13.78
N SER A 94 -8.97 -6.51 14.22
CA SER A 94 -10.20 -7.32 14.28
C SER A 94 -11.29 -6.81 13.34
N VAL A 95 -10.97 -5.90 12.42
CA VAL A 95 -11.95 -5.36 11.48
C VAL A 95 -12.16 -6.35 10.34
N GLY A 96 -13.38 -6.85 10.21
CA GLY A 96 -13.79 -7.66 9.05
C GLY A 96 -14.34 -6.79 7.92
N PHE A 97 -13.95 -7.07 6.68
CA PHE A 97 -14.51 -6.40 5.52
C PHE A 97 -15.88 -6.96 5.14
N VAL A 98 -16.88 -6.07 5.05
CA VAL A 98 -18.24 -6.46 4.66
C VAL A 98 -18.41 -6.70 3.16
N GLY A 99 -17.46 -6.23 2.35
CA GLY A 99 -17.48 -6.36 0.90
C GLY A 99 -16.62 -7.52 0.38
N ASN A 100 -16.43 -7.57 -0.94
CA ASN A 100 -15.47 -8.48 -1.56
C ASN A 100 -14.15 -7.73 -1.80
N SER A 101 -13.09 -8.11 -1.09
CA SER A 101 -11.76 -7.49 -1.18
C SER A 101 -11.13 -7.64 -2.58
N ALA A 102 -11.50 -8.68 -3.34
CA ALA A 102 -11.08 -8.86 -4.73
C ALA A 102 -11.84 -7.96 -5.72
N ASN A 103 -12.93 -7.30 -5.30
CA ASN A 103 -13.68 -6.38 -6.15
C ASN A 103 -13.21 -4.93 -5.93
N CYS A 104 -12.19 -4.51 -6.69
CA CYS A 104 -11.62 -3.17 -6.60
C CYS A 104 -12.66 -2.06 -6.83
N LEU A 105 -13.70 -2.34 -7.63
CA LEU A 105 -14.79 -1.40 -7.92
C LEU A 105 -15.67 -1.09 -6.70
N THR A 106 -15.50 -1.82 -5.59
CA THR A 106 -16.11 -1.47 -4.31
C THR A 106 -15.70 -0.07 -3.87
N CYS A 107 -14.46 0.36 -4.14
CA CYS A 107 -13.94 1.68 -3.75
C CYS A 107 -13.42 2.51 -4.94
N HIS A 108 -12.81 1.86 -5.93
CA HIS A 108 -12.13 2.53 -7.04
C HIS A 108 -13.07 2.88 -8.20
N ARG A 109 -12.68 3.91 -8.96
CA ARG A 109 -13.25 4.19 -10.29
C ARG A 109 -12.81 3.12 -11.29
N PRO A 110 -13.64 2.78 -12.29
CA PRO A 110 -13.22 1.91 -13.40
C PRO A 110 -11.89 2.38 -14.01
N GLY A 111 -10.96 1.44 -14.21
CA GLY A 111 -9.66 1.72 -14.84
C GLY A 111 -8.69 2.54 -14.00
N THR A 112 -8.79 2.49 -12.66
CA THR A 112 -7.90 3.26 -11.76
C THR A 112 -7.36 2.44 -10.57
N TYR A 113 -7.16 1.15 -10.80
CA TYR A 113 -6.74 0.14 -9.82
C TYR A 113 -5.77 -0.90 -10.42
N SER A 114 -5.16 -0.60 -11.57
CA SER A 114 -4.16 -1.48 -12.16
C SER A 114 -2.80 -1.35 -11.48
N THR A 115 -1.88 -2.25 -11.81
CA THR A 115 -0.47 -2.15 -11.39
C THR A 115 0.21 -0.89 -11.93
N GLU A 116 -0.17 -0.43 -13.11
CA GLU A 116 0.29 0.84 -13.68
C GLU A 116 -0.22 2.04 -12.87
N ASP A 117 -1.48 1.98 -12.39
CA ASP A 117 -2.00 3.00 -11.48
C ASP A 117 -1.24 3.01 -10.14
N ALA A 118 -0.88 1.83 -9.62
CA ALA A 118 -0.06 1.70 -8.40
C ALA A 118 1.36 2.25 -8.62
N ALA A 119 1.98 1.97 -9.77
CA ALA A 119 3.29 2.49 -10.15
C ALA A 119 3.32 4.02 -10.30
N ALA A 120 2.17 4.64 -10.61
CA ALA A 120 2.02 6.08 -10.70
C ALA A 120 1.90 6.78 -9.32
N THR A 121 1.81 6.01 -8.22
CA THR A 121 1.81 6.57 -6.86
C THR A 121 3.23 6.87 -6.36
N LEU A 122 3.33 7.43 -5.16
CA LEU A 122 4.61 7.60 -4.44
C LEU A 122 4.90 6.37 -3.58
N SER A 123 6.17 6.17 -3.24
CA SER A 123 6.59 5.22 -2.20
C SER A 123 6.02 5.66 -0.85
N SER A 124 5.87 4.73 0.11
CA SER A 124 5.37 5.09 1.45
C SER A 124 6.48 5.03 2.48
N THR A 125 6.67 6.10 3.24
CA THR A 125 7.56 6.13 4.40
C THR A 125 7.03 5.18 5.47
N ILE A 126 7.94 4.38 6.01
CA ILE A 126 7.70 3.45 7.14
C ILE A 126 8.66 3.68 8.30
N ASP A 127 9.76 4.40 8.06
CA ASP A 127 10.68 4.85 9.09
C ASP A 127 11.10 6.28 8.75
N THR A 128 10.81 7.23 9.63
CA THR A 128 11.16 8.66 9.47
C THR A 128 12.59 8.99 9.92
N GLY A 129 13.41 7.96 10.11
CA GLY A 129 14.82 8.09 10.42
C GLY A 129 15.08 8.80 11.76
N SER A 130 16.28 9.37 11.86
CA SER A 130 16.74 10.08 13.05
C SER A 130 16.26 11.53 13.10
N VAL A 131 15.94 12.11 11.93
CA VAL A 131 15.53 13.50 11.78
C VAL A 131 14.19 13.54 11.03
N VAL A 132 13.09 13.58 11.78
CA VAL A 132 11.71 13.52 11.25
C VAL A 132 11.37 14.60 10.20
N THR A 133 12.15 15.67 10.09
CA THR A 133 11.97 16.73 9.10
C THR A 133 12.83 16.58 7.84
N ASP A 134 13.71 15.59 7.80
CA ASP A 134 14.66 15.35 6.72
C ASP A 134 14.36 13.99 6.05
N PRO A 135 13.72 13.97 4.87
CA PRO A 135 13.35 12.71 4.22
C PRO A 135 14.55 11.95 3.64
N SER A 136 15.78 12.47 3.73
CA SER A 136 16.96 11.83 3.14
C SER A 136 17.41 10.56 3.87
N ASP A 137 17.02 10.41 5.14
CA ASP A 137 17.24 9.19 5.94
C ASP A 137 15.98 8.32 6.11
N ASP A 138 14.86 8.69 5.51
CA ASP A 138 13.61 7.92 5.55
C ASP A 138 13.74 6.57 4.84
N LEU A 139 13.26 5.50 5.48
CA LEU A 139 13.06 4.21 4.84
C LEU A 139 11.64 4.10 4.29
N ASN A 140 11.58 3.63 3.06
CA ASN A 140 10.37 3.57 2.26
C ASN A 140 10.08 2.15 1.75
N ILE A 141 8.79 1.86 1.57
CA ILE A 141 8.30 0.75 0.75
C ILE A 141 8.04 1.27 -0.67
N SER A 142 8.51 0.55 -1.69
CA SER A 142 8.39 0.96 -3.09
C SER A 142 6.94 1.04 -3.56
N ARG A 143 6.66 1.83 -4.60
CA ARG A 143 5.31 2.26 -5.03
C ARG A 143 4.31 1.10 -5.14
N ILE A 144 4.55 0.12 -6.01
CA ILE A 144 3.63 -1.02 -6.19
C ILE A 144 3.59 -1.85 -4.91
N THR A 145 4.77 -2.17 -4.35
CA THR A 145 4.88 -2.97 -3.12
C THR A 145 4.07 -2.38 -1.96
N SER A 146 4.08 -1.05 -1.81
CA SER A 146 3.38 -0.34 -0.74
C SER A 146 1.87 -0.47 -0.83
N VAL A 147 1.31 -0.65 -2.04
CA VAL A 147 -0.11 -0.90 -2.26
C VAL A 147 -0.43 -2.37 -2.03
N CYS A 148 0.34 -3.28 -2.63
CA CYS A 148 0.10 -4.71 -2.58
C CYS A 148 0.25 -5.26 -1.16
N SER A 149 1.27 -4.81 -0.44
CA SER A 149 1.58 -5.30 0.91
C SER A 149 0.63 -4.78 1.99
N SER A 150 -0.30 -3.89 1.65
CA SER A 150 -1.34 -3.44 2.59
C SER A 150 -2.47 -4.45 2.73
N CYS A 151 -2.56 -5.43 1.83
CA CYS A 151 -3.45 -6.58 1.95
C CYS A 151 -2.67 -7.91 1.97
N HIS A 152 -1.55 -7.99 1.24
CA HIS A 152 -0.73 -9.19 1.10
C HIS A 152 0.55 -9.06 1.92
N ASP A 153 0.46 -9.29 3.23
CA ASP A 153 1.56 -9.10 4.18
C ASP A 153 2.26 -10.41 4.61
N ASP A 154 1.83 -11.55 4.06
CA ASP A 154 2.43 -12.85 4.37
C ASP A 154 3.83 -13.01 3.74
N ALA A 155 4.61 -13.95 4.29
CA ALA A 155 6.00 -14.18 3.89
C ALA A 155 6.17 -14.57 2.41
N VAL A 156 5.21 -15.30 1.83
CA VAL A 156 5.30 -15.73 0.42
C VAL A 156 5.02 -14.55 -0.50
N ALA A 157 3.99 -13.76 -0.20
CA ALA A 157 3.65 -12.57 -0.97
C ALA A 157 4.75 -11.52 -0.91
N THR A 158 5.27 -11.21 0.28
CA THR A 158 6.35 -10.24 0.44
C THR A 158 7.63 -10.68 -0.28
N GLN A 159 7.99 -11.97 -0.22
CA GLN A 159 9.12 -12.52 -0.97
C GLN A 159 8.90 -12.43 -2.49
N HIS A 160 7.69 -12.68 -2.97
CA HIS A 160 7.33 -12.52 -4.37
C HIS A 160 7.51 -11.07 -4.84
N MET A 161 7.08 -10.08 -4.05
CA MET A 161 7.25 -8.66 -4.39
C MET A 161 8.74 -8.31 -4.52
N VAL A 162 9.58 -8.74 -3.57
CA VAL A 162 11.03 -8.51 -3.62
C VAL A 162 11.68 -9.16 -4.84
N GLN A 163 11.28 -10.39 -5.18
CA GLN A 163 11.80 -11.08 -6.39
C GLN A 163 11.46 -10.36 -7.69
N ASN A 164 10.41 -9.53 -7.69
CA ASN A 164 9.99 -8.73 -8.83
C ASN A 164 10.46 -7.27 -8.74
N GLY A 165 11.47 -6.98 -7.90
CA GLY A 165 12.08 -5.65 -7.81
C GLY A 165 11.42 -4.71 -6.81
N GLY A 166 10.46 -5.19 -6.03
CA GLY A 166 9.91 -4.43 -4.90
C GLY A 166 10.92 -4.26 -3.77
N SER A 167 10.77 -3.20 -2.98
CA SER A 167 11.54 -2.98 -1.76
C SER A 167 10.61 -2.69 -0.59
N PHE A 168 10.90 -3.28 0.57
CA PHE A 168 10.21 -3.01 1.83
C PHE A 168 10.97 -2.03 2.73
N MET A 169 12.24 -1.78 2.44
CA MET A 169 13.11 -0.89 3.22
C MET A 169 14.19 -0.36 2.29
N ALA A 170 13.97 0.80 1.68
CA ALA A 170 15.05 1.52 1.01
C ALA A 170 14.92 3.02 1.23
N LEU A 171 16.08 3.69 1.27
CA LEU A 171 16.16 5.14 1.37
C LEU A 171 15.45 5.80 0.18
N ASP A 172 14.86 6.97 0.38
CA ASP A 172 14.15 7.71 -0.67
C ASP A 172 15.02 7.92 -1.93
N GLN A 173 16.29 8.28 -1.73
CA GLN A 173 17.28 8.41 -2.82
C GLN A 173 17.51 7.12 -3.64
N ASN A 174 17.22 5.95 -3.07
CA ASN A 174 17.43 4.64 -3.68
C ASN A 174 16.11 3.98 -4.12
N ILE A 175 14.96 4.38 -3.56
CA ILE A 175 13.65 3.77 -3.85
C ILE A 175 13.19 4.04 -5.29
N HIS A 176 13.61 5.18 -5.85
CA HIS A 176 13.34 5.54 -7.25
C HIS A 176 14.35 4.94 -8.24
N ALA A 177 15.46 4.39 -7.76
CA ALA A 177 16.52 3.79 -8.58
C ALA A 177 16.23 2.33 -8.95
N VAL A 178 15.27 1.67 -8.28
CA VAL A 178 14.80 0.34 -8.66
C VAL A 178 13.64 0.50 -9.64
N PRO A 179 13.82 0.20 -10.94
CA PRO A 179 12.70 0.20 -11.86
C PRO A 179 11.81 -0.99 -11.50
N GLU A 180 10.71 -0.74 -10.80
CA GLU A 180 9.64 -1.73 -10.70
C GLU A 180 9.19 -2.05 -12.14
N PRO A 181 9.12 -3.34 -12.52
CA PRO A 181 8.80 -3.69 -13.89
C PRO A 181 7.42 -3.13 -14.21
N ALA A 182 7.38 -2.21 -15.19
CA ALA A 182 6.12 -1.75 -15.75
C ALA A 182 5.35 -2.99 -16.20
N ALA A 183 4.09 -3.09 -15.79
CA ALA A 183 3.21 -4.14 -16.24
C ALA A 183 3.14 -4.09 -17.78
N GLY A 184 3.76 -5.10 -18.41
CA GLY A 184 4.02 -5.12 -19.86
C GLY A 184 5.45 -5.47 -20.26
N ALA A 185 6.44 -5.36 -19.37
CA ALA A 185 7.84 -5.68 -19.70
C ALA A 185 8.11 -7.21 -19.81
N LEU A 186 7.25 -8.05 -19.24
CA LEU A 186 7.43 -9.51 -19.21
C LEU A 186 7.06 -10.23 -20.52
N THR A 187 6.40 -9.56 -21.48
CA THR A 187 5.95 -10.21 -22.72
C THR A 187 7.02 -10.25 -23.82
N LEU A 188 8.05 -9.39 -23.78
CA LEU A 188 9.11 -9.39 -24.80
C LEU A 188 10.29 -10.33 -24.50
N ALA A 189 10.54 -10.68 -23.24
CA ALA A 189 11.72 -11.47 -22.87
C ALA A 189 11.60 -12.97 -23.24
N ILE A 190 10.38 -13.50 -23.39
CA ILE A 190 10.17 -14.93 -23.67
C ILE A 190 10.23 -15.26 -25.17
N TRP A 191 9.92 -14.30 -26.06
CA TRP A 191 9.93 -14.54 -27.51
C TRP A 191 11.30 -14.35 -28.18
N GLY A 192 12.25 -13.66 -27.53
CA GLY A 192 13.60 -13.45 -28.07
C GLY A 192 14.52 -14.67 -27.98
N ALA A 193 14.21 -15.66 -27.12
CA ALA A 193 15.10 -16.79 -26.85
C ALA A 193 14.81 -18.05 -27.69
N LEU A 194 13.71 -18.08 -28.46
CA LEU A 194 13.32 -19.25 -29.27
C LEU A 194 13.77 -19.18 -30.75
N GLY A 195 14.40 -18.07 -31.18
CA GLY A 195 14.81 -17.86 -32.58
C GLY A 195 16.15 -18.48 -33.00
N ALA A 196 16.93 -19.07 -32.09
CA ALA A 196 18.33 -19.43 -32.35
C ALA A 196 18.67 -20.94 -32.37
N LEU A 197 17.67 -21.84 -32.30
CA LEU A 197 17.91 -23.28 -32.50
C LEU A 197 17.27 -23.76 -33.81
N GLY A 198 18.05 -23.64 -34.89
CA GLY A 198 17.73 -24.24 -36.18
C GLY A 198 17.71 -25.78 -36.09
N VAL A 199 16.53 -26.36 -35.91
CA VAL A 199 16.31 -27.79 -36.09
C VAL A 199 16.19 -28.08 -37.59
N ARG A 200 17.27 -28.60 -38.18
CA ARG A 200 17.26 -29.16 -39.54
C ARG A 200 16.36 -30.40 -39.58
N HIS A 201 15.17 -30.28 -40.17
CA HIS A 201 14.38 -31.44 -40.56
C HIS A 201 15.03 -32.19 -41.72
N ARG A 202 15.57 -33.38 -41.44
CA ARG A 202 15.91 -34.38 -42.46
C ARG A 202 14.61 -34.97 -43.00
N ARG A 203 14.22 -34.59 -44.23
CA ARG A 203 13.23 -35.33 -45.01
C ARG A 203 13.75 -36.74 -45.27
N ARG A 204 13.08 -37.76 -44.74
CA ARG A 204 13.17 -39.12 -45.26
C ARG A 204 12.10 -39.27 -46.34
N ARG A 205 12.53 -39.79 -47.50
CA ARG A 205 11.67 -40.34 -48.54
C ARG A 205 11.04 -41.63 -48.05
#